data_AF-A0AAI9X9M8-F1
#
_entry.id   AF-A0AAI9X9M8-F1
#
_cell.length_a   1.000
_cell.length_b   1.000
_cell.length_c   1.000
_cell.angle_alpha   90.00
_cell.angle_beta   90.00
_cell.angle_gamma   90.00
#
_symmetry.space_group_name_H-M   'P 1'
#
loop_
_entity.id
_entity.type
_entity.pdbx_description
1 polymer ?
#
loop_
_entity_poly.entity_id
_entity_poly.type
_entity_poly.pdbx_seq_one_letter_code
_entity_poly.pdbx_strand_id
1 'polypeptide(L)'
;MAVPLHIQSLRRIAGNISRQVYGNVKNVNLTSPEREAIIASLHQELLDWRRSMPFPLPDVNESVPHLNTTWYDFNYYTQLAMIYRPSPLCPVSDLKRIKMLEMAASMSLRQAFSMHQQRFAYNWLDFLEIVICTFLWNPHSHR
;
A
#
# COMPACT_ATOMS: atom_id res chain seq x y z
N MET A 1 -8.90 8.37 21.72
CA MET A 1 -8.75 9.05 20.40
C MET A 1 -7.63 8.39 19.57
N ALA A 2 -7.71 7.09 19.29
CA ALA A 2 -6.61 6.34 18.65
C ALA A 2 -6.68 6.30 17.11
N VAL A 3 -7.89 6.25 16.55
CA VAL A 3 -8.10 6.07 15.10
C VAL A 3 -7.59 7.24 14.24
N PRO A 4 -7.84 8.53 14.58
CA PRO A 4 -7.35 9.64 13.76
C PRO A 4 -5.82 9.72 13.65
N LEU A 5 -5.11 9.45 14.76
CA LEU A 5 -3.64 9.40 14.78
C LEU A 5 -3.11 8.26 13.89
N HIS A 6 -3.79 7.13 13.91
CA HIS A 6 -3.44 5.97 13.09
C HIS A 6 -3.70 6.20 11.59
N ILE A 7 -4.72 6.97 11.23
CA ILE A 7 -4.95 7.42 9.85
C ILE A 7 -3.85 8.42 9.44
N GLN A 8 -3.45 9.32 10.33
CA GLN A 8 -2.37 10.26 10.05
C GLN A 8 -1.03 9.55 9.82
N SER A 9 -0.71 8.52 10.62
CA SER A 9 0.51 7.74 10.42
C SER A 9 0.50 7.01 9.07
N LEU A 10 -0.64 6.46 8.64
CA LEU A 10 -0.78 5.84 7.32
C LEU A 10 -0.48 6.84 6.20
N ARG A 11 -1.05 8.06 6.27
CA ARG A 11 -0.79 9.11 5.27
C ARG A 11 0.69 9.52 5.23
N ARG A 12 1.36 9.53 6.39
CA ARG A 12 2.80 9.78 6.47
C ARG A 12 3.60 8.69 5.77
N ILE A 13 3.25 7.43 5.98
CA ILE A 13 3.86 6.26 5.33
C ILE A 13 3.66 6.35 3.80
N ALA A 14 2.44 6.60 3.34
CA ALA A 14 2.15 6.77 1.92
C ALA A 14 2.97 7.92 1.28
N GLY A 15 3.08 9.06 1.98
CA GLY A 15 3.94 10.17 1.55
C GLY A 15 5.43 9.81 1.51
N ASN A 16 5.91 8.99 2.45
CA ASN A 16 7.27 8.46 2.45
C ASN A 16 7.51 7.50 1.28
N ILE A 17 6.57 6.58 1.01
CA ILE A 17 6.61 5.67 -0.13
C ILE A 17 6.68 6.49 -1.43
N SER A 18 5.77 7.45 -1.62
CA SER A 18 5.76 8.34 -2.78
C SER A 18 7.12 9.03 -3.00
N ARG A 19 7.69 9.64 -1.94
CA ARG A 19 8.97 10.35 -2.03
C ARG A 19 10.18 9.45 -2.28
N GLN A 20 10.24 8.28 -1.64
CA GLN A 20 11.43 7.41 -1.68
C GLN A 20 11.40 6.43 -2.84
N VAL A 21 10.25 5.81 -3.11
CA VAL A 21 10.08 4.81 -4.17
C VAL A 21 9.94 5.48 -5.54
N TYR A 22 9.22 6.60 -5.62
CA TYR A 22 8.90 7.28 -6.88
C TYR A 22 9.67 8.60 -7.09
N GLY A 23 10.46 9.06 -6.12
CA GLY A 23 11.28 10.27 -6.26
C GLY A 23 12.56 10.03 -7.07
N ASN A 24 12.81 10.82 -8.10
CA ASN A 24 13.94 10.61 -9.01
C ASN A 24 15.30 11.12 -8.49
N VAL A 25 15.32 12.18 -7.67
CA VAL A 25 16.54 12.97 -7.40
C VAL A 25 17.55 12.25 -6.51
N LYS A 26 17.11 11.38 -5.60
CA LYS A 26 18.00 10.69 -4.64
C LYS A 26 18.48 9.32 -5.11
N ASN A 27 17.84 8.74 -6.13
CA ASN A 27 18.00 7.33 -6.47
C ASN A 27 19.10 7.04 -7.50
N VAL A 28 19.66 8.07 -8.14
CA VAL A 28 20.67 7.93 -9.20
C VAL A 28 21.97 7.31 -8.68
N ASN A 29 22.34 7.59 -7.42
CA ASN A 29 23.61 7.15 -6.84
C ASN A 29 23.48 5.95 -5.88
N LEU A 30 22.26 5.41 -5.69
CA LEU A 30 22.04 4.31 -4.75
C LEU A 30 22.43 2.96 -5.36
N THR A 31 23.17 2.18 -4.60
CA THR A 31 23.50 0.80 -4.89
C THR A 31 22.29 -0.12 -4.70
N SER A 32 22.31 -1.32 -5.29
CA SER A 32 21.25 -2.33 -5.11
C SER A 32 20.90 -2.63 -3.65
N PRO A 33 21.87 -2.88 -2.73
CA PRO A 33 21.55 -3.17 -1.33
C PRO A 33 20.91 -1.98 -0.60
N GLU A 34 21.28 -0.75 -0.92
CA GLU A 34 20.66 0.45 -0.32
C GLU A 34 19.20 0.60 -0.75
N ARG A 35 18.89 0.31 -2.02
CA ARG A 35 17.52 0.32 -2.54
C ARG A 35 16.67 -0.74 -1.83
N GLU A 36 17.22 -1.94 -1.61
CA GLU A 36 16.55 -3.01 -0.88
C GLU A 36 16.33 -2.65 0.59
N ALA A 37 17.30 -2.00 1.25
CA ALA A 37 17.17 -1.54 2.62
C ALA A 37 16.05 -0.50 2.78
N ILE A 38 15.92 0.44 1.84
CA ILE A 38 14.81 1.41 1.82
C ILE A 38 13.46 0.69 1.74
N ILE A 39 13.35 -0.29 0.83
CA ILE A 39 12.12 -1.07 0.63
C ILE A 39 11.78 -1.88 1.89
N ALA A 40 12.77 -2.55 2.47
CA ALA A 40 12.60 -3.32 3.70
C ALA A 40 12.16 -2.42 4.86
N SER A 41 12.76 -1.22 5.00
CA SER A 41 12.38 -0.26 6.03
C SER A 41 10.95 0.24 5.85
N LEU A 42 10.52 0.55 4.62
CA LEU A 42 9.16 1.01 4.35
C LEU A 42 8.13 -0.10 4.60
N HIS A 43 8.44 -1.34 4.20
CA HIS A 43 7.60 -2.50 4.49
C HIS A 43 7.49 -2.71 6.00
N GLN A 44 8.60 -2.63 6.73
CA GLN A 44 8.59 -2.78 8.18
C GLN A 44 7.74 -1.69 8.87
N GLU A 45 7.87 -0.42 8.47
CA GLU A 45 7.05 0.68 9.01
C GLU A 45 5.55 0.43 8.74
N LEU A 46 5.19 -0.08 7.56
CA LEU A 46 3.83 -0.43 7.19
C LEU A 46 3.29 -1.64 7.98
N LEU A 47 4.14 -2.65 8.24
CA LEU A 47 3.79 -3.81 9.05
C LEU A 47 3.56 -3.44 10.51
N ASP A 48 4.42 -2.59 11.07
CA ASP A 48 4.29 -2.09 12.44
C ASP A 48 3.06 -1.20 12.59
N TRP A 49 2.74 -0.40 11.57
CA TRP A 49 1.44 0.27 11.48
C TRP A 49 0.29 -0.73 11.54
N ARG A 50 0.28 -1.77 10.70
CA ARG A 50 -0.81 -2.77 10.70
C ARG A 50 -0.98 -3.48 12.05
N ARG A 51 0.14 -3.74 12.75
CA ARG A 51 0.16 -4.39 14.08
C ARG A 51 -0.29 -3.47 15.21
N SER A 52 -0.03 -2.18 15.10
CA SER A 52 -0.44 -1.16 16.07
C SER A 52 -1.87 -0.65 15.84
N MET A 53 -2.66 -1.37 15.04
CA MET A 53 -4.08 -1.07 14.82
C MET A 53 -4.80 -0.97 16.17
N PRO A 54 -5.59 0.10 16.41
CA PRO A 54 -6.29 0.27 17.66
C PRO A 54 -7.28 -0.89 17.88
N PHE A 55 -7.17 -1.54 19.03
CA PHE A 55 -8.07 -2.62 19.44
C PHE A 55 -8.51 -2.43 20.91
N PRO A 56 -9.77 -2.69 21.27
CA PRO A 56 -10.88 -3.06 20.38
C PRO A 56 -11.32 -1.88 19.51
N LEU A 57 -11.77 -2.17 18.29
CA LEU A 57 -12.35 -1.14 17.43
C LEU A 57 -13.73 -0.73 18.00
N PRO A 58 -14.06 0.57 18.03
CA PRO A 58 -15.36 1.02 18.52
C PRO A 58 -16.49 0.49 17.63
N ASP A 59 -17.45 -0.23 18.23
CA ASP A 59 -18.63 -0.79 17.55
C ASP A 59 -19.75 0.26 17.33
N VAL A 60 -19.34 1.47 16.95
CA VAL A 60 -20.18 2.68 17.06
C VAL A 60 -20.89 3.00 15.73
N ASN A 61 -20.49 2.37 14.62
CA ASN A 61 -21.20 2.43 13.34
C ASN A 61 -20.59 1.45 12.34
N GLU A 62 -21.36 0.49 11.85
CA GLU A 62 -20.89 -0.46 10.82
C GLU A 62 -20.47 0.27 9.54
N SER A 63 -21.15 1.36 9.16
CA SER A 63 -20.91 2.02 7.87
C SER A 63 -19.61 2.82 7.75
N VAL A 64 -18.85 2.99 8.84
CA VAL A 64 -17.61 3.78 8.87
C VAL A 64 -16.40 2.88 8.62
N PRO A 65 -15.70 3.01 7.47
CA PRO A 65 -14.67 2.05 7.07
C PRO A 65 -13.53 1.89 8.10
N HIS A 66 -13.03 3.01 8.65
CA HIS A 66 -11.89 3.01 9.58
C HIS A 66 -12.22 2.49 10.99
N LEU A 67 -13.47 2.07 11.23
CA LEU A 67 -13.85 1.32 12.43
C LEU A 67 -13.89 -0.19 12.18
N ASN A 68 -13.53 -0.64 10.97
CA ASN A 68 -13.50 -2.04 10.58
C ASN A 68 -12.07 -2.49 10.23
N THR A 69 -11.71 -3.70 10.66
CA THR A 69 -10.42 -4.34 10.33
C THR A 69 -10.16 -4.45 8.82
N THR A 70 -11.21 -4.65 8.02
CA THR A 70 -11.15 -4.76 6.56
C THR A 70 -10.54 -3.52 5.91
N TRP A 71 -10.79 -2.33 6.45
CA TRP A 71 -10.20 -1.09 5.95
C TRP A 71 -8.69 -1.03 6.21
N TYR A 72 -8.24 -1.50 7.38
CA TYR A 72 -6.80 -1.57 7.69
C TYR A 72 -6.07 -2.59 6.81
N ASP A 73 -6.68 -3.74 6.56
CA ASP A 73 -6.13 -4.75 5.64
C ASP A 73 -6.06 -4.23 4.22
N PHE A 74 -7.13 -3.60 3.75
CA PHE A 74 -7.16 -2.97 2.44
C PHE A 74 -6.02 -1.96 2.27
N ASN A 75 -5.87 -1.01 3.20
CA ASN A 75 -4.83 0.01 3.13
C ASN A 75 -3.42 -0.58 3.24
N TYR A 76 -3.23 -1.60 4.07
CA TYR A 76 -1.96 -2.33 4.15
C TYR A 76 -1.57 -2.92 2.79
N TYR A 77 -2.47 -3.68 2.16
CA TYR A 77 -2.18 -4.34 0.89
C TYR A 77 -2.02 -3.36 -0.27
N THR A 78 -2.76 -2.26 -0.29
CA THR A 78 -2.59 -1.19 -1.30
C THR A 78 -1.20 -0.56 -1.21
N GLN A 79 -0.77 -0.15 -0.02
CA GLN A 79 0.55 0.45 0.18
C GLN A 79 1.69 -0.57 -0.05
N LEU A 80 1.46 -1.85 0.28
CA LEU A 80 2.40 -2.93 -0.02
C LEU A 80 2.59 -3.11 -1.54
N ALA A 81 1.50 -3.07 -2.32
CA ALA A 81 1.57 -3.11 -3.77
C ALA A 81 2.38 -1.94 -4.33
N MET A 82 2.20 -0.73 -3.79
CA MET A 82 2.99 0.44 -4.20
C MET A 82 4.49 0.32 -3.94
N ILE A 83 4.89 -0.38 -2.87
CA ILE A 83 6.32 -0.61 -2.54
C ILE A 83 6.96 -1.59 -3.51
N TYR A 84 6.23 -2.66 -3.88
CA TYR A 84 6.78 -3.74 -4.71
C TYR A 84 6.64 -3.52 -6.22
N ARG A 85 5.78 -2.59 -6.63
CA ARG A 85 5.64 -2.16 -8.03
C ARG A 85 6.99 -1.68 -8.61
N PRO A 86 7.31 -2.02 -9.87
CA PRO A 86 8.46 -1.46 -10.57
C PRO A 86 8.41 0.07 -10.56
N SER A 87 9.50 0.68 -10.11
CA SER A 87 9.57 2.12 -9.80
C SER A 87 10.97 2.66 -10.10
N PRO A 88 11.18 3.99 -10.12
CA PRO A 88 12.51 4.57 -10.28
C PRO A 88 13.54 4.04 -9.27
N LEU A 89 13.11 3.71 -8.03
CA LEU A 89 13.98 3.11 -7.02
C LEU A 89 14.42 1.69 -7.41
N CYS A 90 13.50 0.86 -7.92
CA CYS A 90 13.77 -0.50 -8.37
C CYS A 90 13.12 -0.75 -9.75
N PRO A 91 13.81 -0.42 -10.86
CA PRO A 91 13.26 -0.57 -12.20
C PRO A 91 13.21 -2.03 -12.65
N VAL A 92 14.14 -2.87 -12.15
CA VAL A 92 14.18 -4.30 -12.44
C VAL A 92 13.44 -5.05 -11.33
N SER A 93 12.37 -5.75 -11.70
CA SER A 93 11.58 -6.56 -10.79
C SER A 93 11.99 -8.03 -10.86
N ASP A 94 12.44 -8.57 -9.73
CA ASP A 94 12.65 -10.01 -9.56
C ASP A 94 11.31 -10.76 -9.38
N LEU A 95 11.31 -12.06 -9.71
CA LEU A 95 10.16 -12.95 -9.58
C LEU A 95 9.55 -12.92 -8.18
N LYS A 96 10.38 -12.84 -7.13
CA LYS A 96 9.91 -12.73 -5.75
C LYS A 96 9.07 -11.46 -5.53
N ARG A 97 9.50 -10.34 -6.09
CA ARG A 97 8.80 -9.04 -5.98
C ARG A 97 7.49 -9.05 -6.75
N ILE A 98 7.48 -9.67 -7.93
CA ILE A 98 6.26 -9.84 -8.74
C ILE A 98 5.22 -10.66 -7.99
N LYS A 99 5.62 -11.78 -7.38
CA LYS A 99 4.72 -12.60 -6.55
C LYS A 99 4.18 -11.84 -5.34
N MET A 100 5.01 -11.02 -4.69
CA MET A 100 4.56 -10.16 -3.59
C MET A 100 3.56 -9.10 -4.06
N LEU A 101 3.80 -8.48 -5.22
CA LEU A 101 2.90 -7.51 -5.83
C LEU A 101 1.56 -8.15 -6.21
N GLU A 102 1.60 -9.32 -6.85
CA GLU A 102 0.40 -10.08 -7.23
C GLU A 102 -0.46 -10.42 -6.00
N MET A 103 0.18 -10.94 -4.95
CA MET A 103 -0.50 -11.25 -3.70
C MET A 103 -1.12 -9.99 -3.07
N ALA A 104 -0.34 -8.90 -2.99
CA ALA A 104 -0.80 -7.64 -2.41
C ALA A 104 -2.00 -7.07 -3.18
N ALA A 105 -1.92 -7.01 -4.51
CA ALA A 105 -3.01 -6.53 -5.37
C ALA A 105 -4.26 -7.41 -5.28
N SER A 106 -4.08 -8.73 -5.23
CA SER A 106 -5.21 -9.68 -5.09
C SER A 106 -5.92 -9.53 -3.75
N MET A 107 -5.15 -9.36 -2.67
CA MET A 107 -5.71 -9.16 -1.33
C MET A 107 -6.38 -7.79 -1.19
N SER A 108 -5.79 -6.71 -1.72
CA SER A 108 -6.42 -5.38 -1.68
C SER A 108 -7.75 -5.39 -2.44
N LEU A 109 -7.81 -6.04 -3.61
CA LEU A 109 -9.06 -6.18 -4.37
C LEU A 109 -10.13 -6.97 -3.60
N ARG A 110 -9.74 -8.08 -2.94
CA ARG A 110 -10.66 -8.88 -2.11
C ARG A 110 -11.25 -8.03 -0.97
N GLN A 111 -10.43 -7.23 -0.29
CA GLN A 111 -10.91 -6.38 0.79
C GLN A 111 -11.77 -5.22 0.28
N ALA A 112 -11.44 -4.63 -0.88
CA ALA A 112 -12.29 -3.63 -1.52
C ALA A 112 -13.68 -4.18 -1.82
N PHE A 113 -13.73 -5.40 -2.37
CA PHE A 113 -14.99 -6.07 -2.67
C PHE A 113 -15.80 -6.38 -1.39
N SER A 114 -15.13 -6.82 -0.32
CA SER A 114 -15.78 -7.02 0.98
C SER A 114 -16.39 -5.73 1.53
N MET A 115 -15.65 -4.61 1.49
CA MET A 115 -16.17 -3.30 1.92
C MET A 115 -17.33 -2.81 1.05
N HIS A 116 -17.29 -3.08 -0.26
CA HIS A 116 -18.39 -2.79 -1.18
C HIS A 116 -19.65 -3.59 -0.84
N GLN A 117 -19.52 -4.90 -0.56
CA GLN A 117 -20.64 -5.73 -0.13
C GLN A 117 -21.25 -5.24 1.19
N GLN A 118 -20.41 -4.77 2.11
CA GLN A 118 -20.83 -4.18 3.39
C GLN A 118 -21.34 -2.73 3.27
N ARG A 119 -21.42 -2.19 2.05
CA ARG A 119 -21.90 -0.82 1.75
C ARG A 119 -21.17 0.27 2.54
N PHE A 120 -19.89 0.06 2.85
CA PHE A 120 -19.11 1.07 3.54
C PHE A 120 -18.94 2.31 2.66
N ALA A 121 -19.03 3.49 3.27
CA ALA A 121 -18.68 4.74 2.61
C ALA A 121 -17.15 4.87 2.53
N TYR A 122 -16.51 4.09 1.66
CA TYR A 122 -15.08 4.17 1.40
C TYR A 122 -14.79 5.10 0.23
N ASN A 123 -13.59 5.68 0.20
CA ASN A 123 -13.24 6.69 -0.78
C ASN A 123 -12.89 6.03 -2.12
N TRP A 124 -13.57 6.40 -3.20
CA TRP A 124 -13.29 5.89 -4.55
C TRP A 124 -11.86 6.21 -5.03
N LEU A 125 -11.20 7.19 -4.40
CA LEU A 125 -9.78 7.51 -4.63
C LEU A 125 -8.84 6.35 -4.27
N ASP A 126 -9.15 5.59 -3.21
CA ASP A 126 -8.31 4.44 -2.84
C ASP A 126 -8.47 3.29 -3.85
N PHE A 127 -9.64 3.19 -4.49
CA PHE A 127 -9.88 2.24 -5.58
C PHE A 127 -9.16 2.66 -6.87
N LEU A 128 -9.11 3.96 -7.16
CA LEU A 128 -8.37 4.51 -8.29
C LEU A 128 -6.88 4.20 -8.19
N GLU A 129 -6.30 4.25 -6.98
CA GLU A 129 -4.89 3.91 -6.74
C GLU A 129 -4.57 2.45 -7.13
N ILE A 130 -5.46 1.50 -6.83
CA ILE A 130 -5.33 0.09 -7.23
C ILE A 130 -5.42 -0.05 -8.76
N VAL A 131 -6.37 0.62 -9.40
CA VAL A 131 -6.51 0.61 -10.87
C VAL A 131 -5.23 1.14 -11.52
N ILE A 132 -4.67 2.25 -11.01
CA ILE A 132 -3.41 2.81 -11.51
C ILE A 132 -2.23 1.85 -11.30
N CYS A 133 -2.17 1.16 -10.16
CA CYS A 133 -1.12 0.18 -9.88
C CYS A 133 -1.19 -1.05 -10.78
N THR A 134 -2.39 -1.51 -11.15
CA THR A 134 -2.59 -2.67 -12.03
C THR A 134 -2.39 -2.32 -13.51
N PHE A 135 -2.83 -1.14 -13.96
CA PHE A 135 -2.79 -0.77 -15.39
C PHE A 135 -1.45 -0.21 -15.88
N LEU A 136 -0.56 0.30 -15.01
CA LEU A 136 0.76 0.81 -15.42
C LEU A 136 1.85 -0.27 -15.58
N TRP A 137 1.52 -1.56 -15.40
CA TRP A 137 2.34 -2.65 -15.94
C TRP A 137 1.81 -3.01 -17.34
N ASN A 138 2.21 -2.22 -18.34
CA ASN A 138 2.04 -2.59 -19.74
C ASN A 138 3.33 -3.29 -20.23
N PRO A 139 3.33 -4.61 -20.45
CA PRO A 139 4.51 -5.36 -20.89
C PRO A 139 4.88 -5.15 -22.38
N HIS A 140 4.26 -4.23 -23.11
CA HIS A 140 4.51 -4.03 -24.55
C HIS A 140 5.54 -2.95 -24.95
N SER A 141 6.55 -2.63 -24.12
CA SER A 141 7.64 -1.73 -24.54
C SER A 141 8.93 -2.43 -25.01
N HIS A 142 8.88 -3.72 -25.34
CA HIS A 142 9.95 -4.41 -26.07
C HIS A 142 9.40 -5.00 -27.37
N ARG A 143 9.23 -4.13 -28.38
CA ARG A 143 9.41 -4.46 -29.80
C ARG A 143 10.01 -3.27 -30.50
#